data_AF-A0A2V8MLU7-F1
#
_entry.id   AF-A0A2V8MLU7-F1
#
_cell.length_a   1.000
_cell.length_b   1.000
_cell.length_c   1.000
_cell.angle_alpha   90.00
_cell.angle_beta   90.00
_cell.angle_gamma   90.00
#
_symmetry.space_group_name_H-M   'P 1'
#
loop_
_entity.id
_entity.type
_entity.pdbx_description
1 polymer ?
#
loop_
_entity_poly.entity_id
_entity_poly.type
_entity_poly.pdbx_seq_one_letter_code
_entity_poly.pdbx_strand_id
1 'polypeptide(L)'
;MKNRLSSHLLLLLGLAVFEIIGYAAIHRAALIRGYETSLIGAARDLLMYFPIIVAALWISIVKRFRGNWTLFTTAILLFSIGLLVQYRLYSDPEYNAKNKAVARQEKTDALRLRYINENYDAAKRQIMGLPPAPPPGSETQVPAKEATYTFGNAVTASYTWIPILSLIGFALSYLFCVNDRFLSWIQRNSFIVVLITLIPLAGAIINSSAGKSLGGTTPWEPAKVPFLLGFAGILTARYKDLARTYWGIPRARDIVPLIVMAVIPFVPFFALKDFGQMLIFSGAYATLYLVAVRRWPQLLVFVGSVMLVMLILVVGALPRDIQEKFPLLPTVARPIQHALPARIQQRFHLWLDGFDPPSPDESWWKKDYDEALVKDPRMKDLADQSEAMKKSVNTDIWFDKLAFQPAQAVFGIASGKTTGRGLGLGFPEVIPIADSDYVYAAIAEETGLLGGGLVVLALIIFVGAGIRTSIEARDMFTKLCAAGLTAFIGIQALVNIGGITRALPMTGITLPFVSHGG
;
A
#
# COMPACT_ATOMS: atom_id res chain seq x y z
N MET A 1 -16.93 20.59 -12.73
CA MET A 1 -16.22 21.89 -12.63
C MET A 1 -15.39 22.09 -13.89
N LYS A 2 -15.28 23.33 -14.42
CA LYS A 2 -14.35 23.60 -15.54
C LYS A 2 -12.92 23.32 -15.04
N ASN A 3 -12.14 22.53 -15.79
CA ASN A 3 -10.74 22.18 -15.50
C ASN A 3 -9.84 23.43 -15.59
N ARG A 4 -9.98 24.35 -14.63
CA ARG A 4 -9.31 25.65 -14.56
C ARG A 4 -8.44 25.70 -13.30
N LEU A 5 -7.22 26.24 -13.43
CA LEU A 5 -6.29 26.38 -12.31
C LEU A 5 -6.96 26.97 -11.06
N SER A 6 -7.73 28.05 -11.20
CA SER A 6 -8.34 28.75 -10.05
C SER A 6 -9.24 27.85 -9.20
N SER A 7 -10.01 26.96 -9.84
CA SER A 7 -10.85 25.98 -9.13
C SER A 7 -10.01 24.94 -8.40
N HIS A 8 -8.91 24.49 -9.00
CA HIS A 8 -8.00 23.51 -8.39
C HIS A 8 -7.16 24.13 -7.26
N LEU A 9 -6.72 25.39 -7.38
CA LEU A 9 -6.08 26.12 -6.29
C LEU A 9 -7.01 26.30 -5.09
N LEU A 10 -8.29 26.60 -5.33
CA LEU A 10 -9.29 26.68 -4.26
C LEU A 10 -9.46 25.33 -3.56
N LEU A 11 -9.44 24.21 -4.30
CA LEU A 11 -9.44 22.88 -3.70
C LEU A 11 -8.20 22.63 -2.85
N LEU A 12 -7.00 23.02 -3.31
CA LEU A 12 -5.77 22.88 -2.51
C LEU A 12 -5.81 23.70 -1.22
N LEU A 13 -6.37 24.92 -1.25
CA LEU A 13 -6.59 25.71 -0.05
C LEU A 13 -7.61 25.04 0.89
N GLY A 14 -8.69 24.48 0.33
CA GLY A 14 -9.66 23.70 1.10
C GLY A 14 -9.05 22.47 1.76
N LEU A 15 -8.11 21.79 1.10
CA LEU A 15 -7.35 20.67 1.66
C LEU A 15 -6.44 21.11 2.81
N ALA A 16 -5.76 22.26 2.69
CA ALA A 16 -4.96 22.80 3.79
C ALA A 16 -5.83 23.14 5.01
N VAL A 17 -7.04 23.69 4.81
CA VAL A 17 -8.01 23.93 5.89
C VAL A 17 -8.49 22.62 6.50
N PHE A 18 -8.75 21.60 5.67
CA PHE A 18 -9.12 20.26 6.13
C PHE A 18 -8.03 19.65 7.02
N GLU A 19 -6.75 19.76 6.66
CA GLU A 19 -5.64 19.31 7.50
C GLU A 19 -5.59 20.04 8.85
N ILE A 20 -5.77 21.37 8.87
CA ILE A 20 -5.80 22.14 10.12
C ILE A 20 -6.89 21.62 11.06
N ILE A 21 -8.10 21.37 10.52
CA ILE A 21 -9.22 20.82 11.30
C ILE A 21 -8.89 19.40 11.78
N GLY A 22 -8.30 18.58 10.91
CA GLY A 22 -7.85 17.22 11.22
C GLY A 22 -6.83 17.19 12.35
N TYR A 23 -5.79 18.03 12.29
CA TYR A 23 -4.76 18.11 13.33
C TYR A 23 -5.32 18.61 14.65
N ALA A 24 -6.25 19.57 14.63
CA ALA A 24 -6.93 20.02 15.84
C ALA A 24 -7.78 18.90 16.47
N ALA A 25 -8.47 18.10 15.66
CA ALA A 25 -9.23 16.95 16.14
C ALA A 25 -8.31 15.85 16.72
N ILE A 26 -7.22 15.52 16.02
CA ILE A 26 -6.22 14.55 16.50
C ILE A 26 -5.58 15.03 17.81
N HIS A 27 -5.22 16.31 17.91
CA HIS A 27 -4.65 16.90 19.12
C HIS A 27 -5.62 16.78 20.30
N ARG A 28 -6.89 17.11 20.10
CA ARG A 28 -7.93 16.93 21.14
C ARG A 28 -8.09 15.46 21.55
N ALA A 29 -8.08 14.54 20.59
CA ALA A 29 -8.17 13.11 20.88
C ALA A 29 -6.93 12.58 21.63
N ALA A 30 -5.74 13.10 21.34
CA ALA A 30 -4.51 12.77 22.04
C ALA A 30 -4.54 13.23 23.51
N LEU A 31 -5.03 14.45 23.77
CA LEU A 31 -5.22 14.95 25.13
C LEU A 31 -6.20 14.07 25.92
N ILE A 32 -7.20 13.49 25.25
CA ILE A 32 -8.10 12.49 25.88
C ILE A 32 -7.36 11.24 26.33
N ARG A 33 -6.30 10.87 25.61
CA ARG A 33 -5.47 9.68 25.85
C ARG A 33 -4.25 9.95 26.73
N GLY A 34 -4.08 11.16 27.24
CA GLY A 34 -3.01 11.52 28.17
C GLY A 34 -1.66 11.84 27.51
N TYR A 35 -1.64 12.27 26.25
CA TYR A 35 -0.40 12.73 25.59
C TYR A 35 -0.65 13.94 24.68
N GLU A 36 0.41 14.69 24.40
CA GLU A 36 0.35 15.84 23.48
C GLU A 36 0.88 15.49 22.09
N THR A 37 0.30 16.10 21.06
CA THR A 37 0.82 16.01 19.69
C THR A 37 1.76 17.17 19.39
N SER A 38 2.72 16.96 18.49
CA SER A 38 3.68 18.00 18.16
C SER A 38 3.13 19.07 17.22
N LEU A 39 3.08 20.32 17.70
CA LEU A 39 2.80 21.49 16.85
C LEU A 39 3.83 21.67 15.73
N ILE A 40 5.09 21.30 15.96
CA ILE A 40 6.16 21.36 14.94
C ILE A 40 5.87 20.36 13.82
N GLY A 41 5.40 19.15 14.16
CA GLY A 41 4.98 18.15 13.19
C GLY A 41 3.82 18.66 12.32
N ALA A 42 2.76 19.18 12.96
CA ALA A 42 1.61 19.76 12.27
C ALA A 42 2.01 20.93 11.35
N ALA A 43 2.84 21.85 11.85
CA ALA A 43 3.33 22.97 11.07
C ALA A 43 4.15 22.53 9.86
N ARG A 44 5.01 21.51 10.01
CA ARG A 44 5.76 20.95 8.88
C ARG A 44 4.82 20.38 7.81
N ASP A 45 3.82 19.58 8.20
CA ASP A 45 2.89 18.99 7.24
C ASP A 45 2.07 20.04 6.48
N LEU A 46 1.65 21.12 7.17
CA LEU A 46 1.03 22.27 6.51
C LEU A 46 1.99 23.00 5.57
N LEU A 47 3.26 23.15 5.96
CA LEU A 47 4.29 23.76 5.11
C LEU A 47 4.52 22.97 3.81
N MET A 48 4.19 21.67 3.75
CA MET A 48 4.28 20.89 2.51
C MET A 48 3.34 21.38 1.40
N TYR A 49 2.27 22.10 1.74
CA TYR A 49 1.41 22.71 0.72
C TYR A 49 2.10 23.84 -0.02
N PHE A 50 3.09 24.51 0.58
CA PHE A 50 3.83 25.59 -0.08
C PHE A 50 4.54 25.10 -1.36
N PRO A 51 5.44 24.10 -1.34
CA PRO A 51 6.08 23.61 -2.57
C PRO A 51 5.08 22.99 -3.55
N ILE A 52 3.97 22.39 -3.07
CA ILE A 52 2.89 21.88 -3.94
C ILE A 52 2.22 23.02 -4.73
N ILE A 53 1.87 24.11 -4.04
CA ILE A 53 1.27 25.29 -4.66
C ILE A 53 2.26 25.96 -5.62
N VAL A 54 3.53 26.08 -5.23
CA VAL A 54 4.59 26.60 -6.10
C VAL A 54 4.72 25.75 -7.38
N ALA A 55 4.71 24.42 -7.27
CA ALA A 55 4.74 23.53 -8.43
C ALA A 55 3.52 23.72 -9.34
N ALA A 56 2.32 23.86 -8.76
CA ALA A 56 1.10 24.13 -9.53
C ALA A 56 1.17 25.49 -10.26
N LEU A 57 1.62 26.55 -9.59
CA LEU A 57 1.80 27.87 -10.19
C LEU A 57 2.88 27.87 -11.27
N TRP A 58 4.00 27.19 -11.05
CA TRP A 58 5.07 27.06 -12.03
C TRP A 58 4.57 26.38 -13.32
N ILE A 59 3.88 25.24 -13.19
CA ILE A 59 3.32 24.52 -14.33
C ILE A 59 2.27 25.35 -15.06
N SER A 60 1.42 26.09 -14.34
CA SER A 60 0.37 26.87 -14.97
C SER A 60 0.85 28.17 -15.60
N ILE A 61 1.74 28.91 -14.94
CA ILE A 61 2.15 30.26 -15.36
C ILE A 61 3.33 30.15 -16.32
N VAL A 62 4.38 29.42 -15.93
CA VAL A 62 5.62 29.33 -16.71
C VAL A 62 5.45 28.34 -17.85
N LYS A 63 4.91 27.15 -17.57
CA LYS A 63 4.75 26.10 -18.58
C LYS A 63 3.41 26.12 -19.32
N ARG A 64 2.50 27.04 -18.94
CA ARG A 64 1.19 27.24 -19.59
C ARG A 64 0.42 25.94 -19.80
N PHE A 65 0.41 25.08 -18.78
CA PHE A 65 -0.19 23.76 -18.87
C PHE A 65 -1.68 23.82 -19.21
N ARG A 66 -2.06 23.03 -20.22
CA ARG A 66 -3.45 22.90 -20.72
C ARG A 66 -4.03 21.49 -20.50
N GLY A 67 -3.35 20.65 -19.72
CA GLY A 67 -3.78 19.28 -19.46
C GLY A 67 -4.82 19.17 -18.34
N ASN A 68 -5.01 17.94 -17.86
CA ASN A 68 -6.02 17.62 -16.85
C ASN A 68 -5.51 17.87 -15.42
N TRP A 69 -5.97 18.93 -14.75
CA TRP A 69 -5.60 19.25 -13.37
C TRP A 69 -6.18 18.28 -12.35
N THR A 70 -7.21 17.51 -12.72
CA THR A 70 -7.84 16.52 -11.85
C THR A 70 -6.81 15.52 -11.33
N LEU A 71 -5.87 15.07 -12.17
CA LEU A 71 -4.79 14.15 -11.78
C LEU A 71 -3.93 14.73 -10.66
N PHE A 72 -3.54 15.99 -10.78
CA PHE A 72 -2.73 16.67 -9.77
C PHE A 72 -3.51 16.81 -8.46
N THR A 73 -4.73 17.37 -8.50
CA THR A 73 -5.49 17.62 -7.26
C THR A 73 -5.96 16.36 -6.56
N THR A 74 -6.27 15.29 -7.29
CA THR A 74 -6.65 14.01 -6.65
C THR A 74 -5.45 13.30 -6.04
N ALA A 75 -4.27 13.37 -6.67
CA ALA A 75 -3.03 12.91 -6.04
C ALA A 75 -2.73 13.69 -4.75
N ILE A 76 -2.90 15.02 -4.75
CA ILE A 76 -2.73 15.81 -3.53
C ILE A 76 -3.79 15.48 -2.47
N LEU A 77 -5.06 15.29 -2.83
CA LEU A 77 -6.10 14.86 -1.89
C LEU A 77 -5.73 13.53 -1.19
N LEU A 78 -5.25 12.54 -1.95
CA LEU A 78 -4.79 11.27 -1.39
C LEU A 78 -3.57 11.45 -0.47
N PHE A 79 -2.64 12.31 -0.88
CA PHE A 79 -1.48 12.68 -0.07
C PHE A 79 -1.87 13.38 1.24
N SER A 80 -2.84 14.30 1.21
CA SER A 80 -3.40 14.95 2.40
C SER A 80 -3.96 13.92 3.39
N ILE A 81 -4.80 13.00 2.91
CA ILE A 81 -5.34 11.91 3.74
C ILE A 81 -4.19 11.08 4.36
N GLY A 82 -3.14 10.79 3.59
CA GLY A 82 -1.94 10.11 4.07
C GLY A 82 -1.20 10.88 5.17
N LEU A 83 -0.99 12.18 5.00
CA LEU A 83 -0.36 13.06 6.00
C LEU A 83 -1.13 13.06 7.32
N LEU A 84 -2.45 13.14 7.25
CA LEU A 84 -3.30 13.15 8.42
C LEU A 84 -3.16 11.86 9.25
N VAL A 85 -3.13 10.70 8.59
CA VAL A 85 -2.92 9.40 9.25
C VAL A 85 -1.50 9.27 9.80
N GLN A 86 -0.49 9.73 9.06
CA GLN A 86 0.90 9.73 9.50
C GLN A 86 1.09 10.64 10.73
N TYR A 87 0.49 11.83 10.74
CA TYR A 87 0.49 12.72 11.89
C TYR A 87 -0.16 12.06 13.11
N ARG A 88 -1.30 11.38 12.91
CA ARG A 88 -2.00 10.60 13.95
C ARG A 88 -1.14 9.47 14.53
N LEU A 89 -0.47 8.70 13.68
CA LEU A 89 0.35 7.56 14.10
C LEU A 89 1.68 8.00 14.74
N TYR A 90 2.41 8.91 14.10
CA TYR A 90 3.73 9.33 14.61
C TYR A 90 3.65 10.24 15.84
N SER A 91 2.51 10.89 16.07
CA SER A 91 2.29 11.61 17.33
C SER A 91 1.93 10.67 18.47
N ASP A 92 1.57 9.41 18.22
CA ASP A 92 1.22 8.45 19.26
C ASP A 92 2.50 7.89 19.93
N PRO A 93 2.63 8.03 21.26
CA PRO A 93 3.82 7.56 21.97
C PRO A 93 3.98 6.04 21.90
N GLU A 94 2.90 5.26 21.72
CA GLU A 94 2.95 3.80 21.59
C GLU A 94 3.58 3.38 20.25
N TYR A 95 3.27 4.11 19.18
CA TYR A 95 3.66 3.71 17.83
C TYR A 95 5.18 3.74 17.63
N ASN A 96 5.82 4.79 18.16
CA ASN A 96 7.26 5.04 18.07
C ASN A 96 8.05 4.52 19.27
N ALA A 97 7.40 3.89 20.26
CA ALA A 97 8.09 3.43 21.47
C ALA A 97 9.03 2.26 21.17
N LYS A 98 10.22 2.28 21.78
CA LYS A 98 11.09 1.08 21.84
C LYS A 98 10.42 -0.05 22.61
N ASN A 99 9.70 0.28 23.69
CA ASN A 99 8.90 -0.67 24.47
C ASN A 99 7.42 -0.28 24.39
N LYS A 100 6.71 -0.86 23.41
CA LYS A 100 5.29 -0.58 23.16
C LYS A 100 4.39 -0.98 24.33
N ALA A 101 4.76 -2.01 25.10
CA ALA A 101 3.94 -2.50 26.21
C ALA A 101 3.81 -1.47 27.33
N VAL A 102 4.92 -0.81 27.69
CA VAL A 102 4.92 0.25 28.72
C VAL A 102 4.13 1.46 28.24
N ALA A 103 4.35 1.91 27.01
CA ALA A 103 3.60 3.04 26.45
C ALA A 103 2.08 2.76 26.39
N ARG A 104 1.69 1.52 26.08
CA ARG A 104 0.29 1.08 26.10
C ARG A 104 -0.30 1.08 27.51
N GLN A 105 0.46 0.61 28.50
CA GLN A 105 0.04 0.64 29.90
C GLN A 105 -0.17 2.08 30.38
N GLU A 106 0.80 2.98 30.16
CA GLU A 106 0.70 4.40 30.50
C GLU A 106 -0.58 5.04 29.91
N LYS A 107 -0.87 4.78 28.64
CA LYS A 107 -2.06 5.27 27.94
C LYS A 107 -3.36 4.68 28.49
N THR A 108 -3.36 3.38 28.80
CA THR A 108 -4.52 2.70 29.39
C THR A 108 -4.82 3.24 30.78
N ASP A 109 -3.79 3.48 31.58
CA ASP A 109 -3.91 4.07 32.91
C ASP A 109 -4.41 5.50 32.85
N ALA A 110 -3.91 6.31 31.91
CA ALA A 110 -4.40 7.68 31.68
C ALA A 110 -5.90 7.71 31.33
N LEU A 111 -6.33 6.86 30.39
CA LEU A 111 -7.74 6.71 30.02
C LEU A 111 -8.61 6.21 31.18
N ARG A 112 -8.11 5.23 31.95
CA ARG A 112 -8.79 4.70 33.13
C ARG A 112 -8.98 5.77 34.19
N LEU A 113 -7.92 6.53 34.51
CA LEU A 113 -7.97 7.63 35.49
C LEU A 113 -8.93 8.73 35.04
N ARG A 114 -8.92 9.07 33.76
CA ARG A 114 -9.87 10.02 33.19
C ARG A 114 -11.32 9.54 33.33
N TYR A 115 -11.60 8.28 32.97
CA TYR A 115 -12.94 7.71 33.11
C TYR A 115 -13.44 7.71 34.56
N ILE A 116 -12.55 7.39 35.51
CA ILE A 116 -12.84 7.49 36.95
C ILE A 116 -13.15 8.93 37.35
N ASN A 117 -12.35 9.90 36.89
CA ASN A 117 -12.55 11.31 37.23
C ASN A 117 -13.85 11.88 36.66
N GLU A 118 -14.26 11.46 35.47
CA GLU A 118 -15.49 11.95 34.82
C GLU A 118 -16.77 11.26 35.33
N ASN A 119 -16.70 9.97 35.68
CA ASN A 119 -17.91 9.16 35.92
C ASN A 119 -18.11 8.65 37.35
N TYR A 120 -17.13 8.81 38.25
CA TYR A 120 -17.26 8.31 39.62
C TYR A 120 -17.57 9.46 40.57
N ASP A 121 -18.66 9.33 41.32
CA ASP A 121 -18.98 10.22 42.42
C ASP A 121 -18.05 9.99 43.62
N ALA A 122 -18.07 10.92 44.58
CA ALA A 122 -17.22 10.86 45.76
C ALA A 122 -17.42 9.55 46.57
N ALA A 123 -18.66 9.06 46.64
CA ALA A 123 -19.02 7.83 47.34
C ALA A 123 -18.43 6.58 46.65
N LYS A 124 -18.59 6.44 45.33
CA LYS A 124 -18.03 5.33 44.55
C LYS A 124 -16.51 5.33 44.56
N ARG A 125 -15.87 6.51 44.57
CA ARG A 125 -14.41 6.62 44.74
C ARG A 125 -13.96 6.10 46.10
N GLN A 126 -14.68 6.46 47.17
CA GLN A 126 -14.39 5.98 48.53
C GLN A 126 -14.56 4.46 48.66
N ILE A 127 -15.63 3.89 48.08
CA ILE A 127 -15.87 2.43 48.05
C ILE A 127 -14.76 1.70 47.29
N MET A 128 -14.26 2.28 46.20
CA MET A 128 -13.19 1.71 45.37
C MET A 128 -11.78 1.98 45.92
N GLY A 129 -11.63 2.65 47.08
CA GLY A 129 -10.33 3.01 47.66
C GLY A 129 -9.54 4.03 46.84
N LEU A 130 -10.21 4.84 46.03
CA LEU A 130 -9.61 5.84 45.15
C LEU A 130 -9.48 7.21 45.85
N PRO A 131 -8.49 8.05 45.48
CA PRO A 131 -8.35 9.38 46.06
C PRO A 131 -9.60 10.24 45.83
N PRO A 132 -9.89 11.21 46.73
CA PRO A 132 -11.09 12.04 46.67
C PRO A 132 -11.22 12.78 45.34
N ALA A 133 -12.46 13.09 44.95
CA ALA A 133 -12.71 13.78 43.69
C ALA A 133 -12.00 15.15 43.69
N PRO A 134 -11.30 15.50 42.60
CA PRO A 134 -10.70 16.82 42.45
C PRO A 134 -11.80 17.90 42.41
N PRO A 135 -11.53 19.13 42.88
CA PRO A 135 -12.55 20.16 43.02
C PRO A 135 -13.24 20.48 41.67
N PRO A 136 -14.55 20.80 41.65
CA PRO A 136 -15.28 21.12 40.42
C PRO A 136 -14.59 22.27 39.68
N GLY A 137 -14.28 22.06 38.40
CA GLY A 137 -13.54 23.04 37.57
C GLY A 137 -12.03 22.87 37.56
N SER A 138 -11.45 21.98 38.39
CA SER A 138 -10.10 21.48 38.16
C SER A 138 -10.18 20.36 37.13
N GLU A 139 -9.88 20.67 35.86
CA GLU A 139 -9.46 19.63 34.94
C GLU A 139 -8.23 18.98 35.59
N THR A 140 -8.40 17.82 36.20
CA THR A 140 -7.27 16.97 36.58
C THR A 140 -6.74 16.42 35.27
N GLN A 141 -6.05 17.29 34.53
CA GLN A 141 -5.19 16.91 33.44
C GLN A 141 -4.19 15.96 34.09
N VAL A 142 -4.40 14.66 33.89
CA VAL A 142 -3.28 13.71 33.96
C VAL A 142 -2.21 14.36 33.10
N PRO A 143 -1.04 14.74 33.65
CA PRO A 143 -0.08 15.56 32.93
C PRO A 143 0.22 14.86 31.62
N ALA A 144 -0.19 15.50 30.52
CA ALA A 144 -0.08 14.91 29.21
C ALA A 144 1.42 14.76 28.91
N LYS A 145 1.83 13.57 28.47
CA LYS A 145 3.22 13.35 28.09
C LYS A 145 3.58 14.31 26.96
N GLU A 146 4.55 15.18 27.22
CA GLU A 146 4.98 16.19 26.25
C GLU A 146 5.49 15.53 24.96
N ALA A 147 5.22 16.21 23.85
CA ALA A 147 5.68 15.74 22.54
C ALA A 147 7.22 15.80 22.47
N THR A 148 7.88 14.65 22.30
CA THR A 148 9.35 14.55 22.17
C THR A 148 9.88 14.99 20.80
N TYR A 149 9.03 15.61 19.97
CA TYR A 149 9.33 15.91 18.58
C TYR A 149 9.93 17.31 18.42
N THR A 150 11.19 17.36 17.98
CA THR A 150 11.96 18.61 17.85
C THR A 150 12.07 19.07 16.41
N PHE A 151 12.48 20.33 16.21
CA PHE A 151 12.76 20.89 14.89
C PHE A 151 13.84 20.11 14.13
N GLY A 152 14.88 19.63 14.82
CA GLY A 152 15.93 18.80 14.22
C GLY A 152 15.37 17.49 13.65
N ASN A 153 14.45 16.85 14.36
CA ASN A 153 13.75 15.66 13.87
C ASN A 153 12.89 15.99 12.64
N ALA A 154 12.23 17.15 12.63
CA ALA A 154 11.43 17.60 11.49
C ALA A 154 12.25 17.79 10.22
N VAL A 155 13.46 18.34 10.32
CA VAL A 155 14.33 18.56 9.16
C VAL A 155 15.05 17.28 8.73
N THR A 156 15.30 16.32 9.61
CA THR A 156 16.02 15.08 9.25
C THR A 156 15.10 13.91 8.89
N ALA A 157 13.80 14.03 9.18
CA ALA A 157 12.80 13.01 8.90
C ALA A 157 12.65 12.66 7.41
N SER A 158 12.57 11.37 7.11
CA SER A 158 12.30 10.85 5.75
C SER A 158 10.96 11.33 5.20
N TYR A 159 9.93 11.40 6.04
CA TYR A 159 8.59 11.90 5.67
C TYR A 159 8.57 13.40 5.36
N THR A 160 9.65 14.14 5.65
CA THR A 160 9.85 15.52 5.18
C THR A 160 10.48 15.55 3.80
N TRP A 161 11.57 14.78 3.60
CA TRP A 161 12.35 14.85 2.37
C TRP A 161 11.76 14.05 1.21
N ILE A 162 11.11 12.91 1.46
CA ILE A 162 10.52 12.08 0.40
C ILE A 162 9.50 12.88 -0.42
N PRO A 163 8.54 13.63 0.18
CA PRO A 163 7.62 14.48 -0.59
C PRO A 163 8.33 15.61 -1.36
N ILE A 164 9.37 16.22 -0.79
CA ILE A 164 10.11 17.29 -1.47
C ILE A 164 10.86 16.73 -2.68
N LEU A 165 11.54 15.60 -2.51
CA LEU A 165 12.23 14.89 -3.59
C LEU A 165 11.26 14.39 -4.66
N SER A 166 10.05 13.95 -4.29
CA SER A 166 9.03 13.55 -5.25
C SER A 166 8.50 14.72 -6.06
N LEU A 167 8.36 15.92 -5.48
CA LEU A 167 8.01 17.15 -6.21
C LEU A 167 9.12 17.59 -7.17
N ILE A 168 10.39 17.46 -6.76
CA ILE A 168 11.54 17.71 -7.65
C ILE A 168 11.55 16.68 -8.80
N GLY A 169 11.36 15.40 -8.49
CA GLY A 169 11.26 14.31 -9.46
C GLY A 169 10.10 14.51 -10.44
N PHE A 170 8.96 15.00 -9.95
CA PHE A 170 7.81 15.41 -10.77
C PHE A 170 8.16 16.56 -11.72
N ALA A 171 8.81 17.62 -11.21
CA ALA A 171 9.22 18.75 -12.04
C ALA A 171 10.21 18.34 -13.13
N LEU A 172 11.20 17.50 -12.80
CA LEU A 172 12.16 16.94 -13.76
C LEU A 172 11.45 16.06 -14.79
N SER A 173 10.60 15.13 -14.35
CA SER A 173 9.84 14.25 -15.24
C SER A 173 8.94 15.03 -16.19
N TYR A 174 8.31 16.10 -15.71
CA TYR A 174 7.51 17.00 -16.53
C TYR A 174 8.38 17.69 -17.60
N LEU A 175 9.55 18.22 -17.24
CA LEU A 175 10.47 18.86 -18.19
C LEU A 175 10.93 17.90 -19.31
N PHE A 176 11.21 16.64 -18.96
CA PHE A 176 11.57 15.63 -19.94
C PHE A 176 10.38 15.23 -20.83
N CYS A 177 9.21 14.97 -20.24
CA CYS A 177 8.04 14.48 -20.99
C CYS A 177 7.39 15.55 -21.88
N VAL A 178 7.58 16.84 -21.61
CA VAL A 178 7.13 17.93 -22.49
C VAL A 178 8.01 18.04 -23.75
N ASN A 179 9.21 17.45 -23.74
CA ASN A 179 10.10 17.47 -24.89
C ASN A 179 9.79 16.32 -25.86
N ASP A 180 9.21 16.64 -27.01
CA ASP A 180 8.89 15.65 -28.06
C ASP A 180 10.11 14.85 -28.52
N ARG A 181 11.32 15.45 -28.50
CA ARG A 181 12.55 14.74 -28.86
C ARG A 181 12.86 13.63 -27.87
N PHE A 182 12.60 13.86 -26.59
CA PHE A 182 12.81 12.88 -25.53
C PHE A 182 11.83 11.72 -25.67
N LEU A 183 10.53 12.00 -25.83
CA LEU A 183 9.53 10.94 -26.05
C LEU A 183 9.82 10.13 -27.32
N SER A 184 10.19 10.82 -28.41
CA SER A 184 10.59 10.16 -29.66
C SER A 184 11.86 9.31 -29.49
N TRP A 185 12.81 9.77 -28.67
CA TRP A 185 14.02 9.01 -28.35
C TRP A 185 13.71 7.74 -27.56
N ILE A 186 12.82 7.82 -26.55
CA ILE A 186 12.36 6.64 -25.80
C ILE A 186 11.68 5.65 -26.75
N GLN A 187 10.76 6.13 -27.60
CA GLN A 187 10.03 5.28 -28.54
C GLN A 187 10.97 4.60 -29.55
N ARG A 188 12.01 5.29 -30.02
CA ARG A 188 13.00 4.71 -30.96
C ARG A 188 13.92 3.70 -30.29
N ASN A 189 14.31 3.95 -29.05
CA ASN A 189 15.27 3.14 -28.30
C ASN A 189 14.59 2.23 -27.27
N SER A 190 13.32 1.89 -27.47
CA SER A 190 12.50 1.22 -26.46
C SER A 190 13.04 -0.12 -25.98
N PHE A 191 13.65 -0.89 -26.88
CA PHE A 191 14.32 -2.15 -26.53
C PHE A 191 15.50 -1.92 -25.59
N ILE A 192 16.32 -0.91 -25.88
CA ILE A 192 17.50 -0.55 -25.06
C ILE A 192 17.03 -0.03 -23.69
N VAL A 193 15.97 0.80 -23.66
CA VAL A 193 15.38 1.28 -22.41
C VAL A 193 14.95 0.10 -21.53
N VAL A 194 14.22 -0.86 -22.09
CA VAL A 194 13.84 -2.10 -21.38
C VAL A 194 15.08 -2.84 -20.86
N LEU A 195 16.09 -3.05 -21.70
CA LEU A 195 17.29 -3.79 -21.28
C LEU A 195 18.06 -3.08 -20.15
N ILE A 196 18.22 -1.75 -20.24
CA ILE A 196 18.89 -0.95 -19.21
C ILE A 196 18.14 -1.01 -17.88
N THR A 197 16.81 -1.02 -17.90
CA THR A 197 16.00 -1.11 -16.67
C THR A 197 16.14 -2.43 -15.92
N LEU A 198 16.67 -3.46 -16.58
CA LEU A 198 16.95 -4.75 -15.94
C LEU A 198 18.28 -4.73 -15.16
N ILE A 199 19.18 -3.80 -15.44
CA ILE A 199 20.47 -3.68 -14.73
C ILE A 199 20.27 -3.45 -13.23
N PRO A 200 19.53 -2.41 -12.77
CA PRO A 200 19.29 -2.22 -11.33
C PRO A 200 18.52 -3.40 -10.72
N LEU A 201 17.63 -4.02 -11.50
CA LEU A 201 16.82 -5.15 -11.09
C LEU A 201 17.66 -6.44 -10.91
N ALA A 202 18.66 -6.64 -11.76
CA ALA A 202 19.65 -7.71 -11.64
C ALA A 202 20.62 -7.45 -10.48
N GLY A 203 21.08 -6.20 -10.31
CA GLY A 203 21.91 -5.80 -9.17
C GLY A 203 21.22 -6.01 -7.83
N ALA A 204 19.90 -5.86 -7.78
CA ALA A 204 19.09 -6.13 -6.59
C ALA A 204 19.14 -7.59 -6.14
N ILE A 205 19.19 -8.55 -7.07
CA ILE A 205 19.30 -9.98 -6.73
C ILE A 205 20.59 -10.26 -5.95
N ILE A 206 21.67 -9.54 -6.28
CA ILE A 206 22.99 -9.77 -5.70
C ILE A 206 23.12 -9.09 -4.33
N ASN A 207 22.62 -7.86 -4.19
CA ASN A 207 22.88 -7.03 -3.02
C ASN A 207 21.75 -7.01 -1.97
N SER A 208 20.54 -7.50 -2.28
CA SER A 208 19.40 -7.35 -1.39
C SER A 208 19.07 -8.62 -0.61
N SER A 209 19.19 -8.57 0.72
CA SER A 209 18.50 -9.49 1.60
C SER A 209 17.07 -9.00 1.84
N ALA A 210 16.08 -9.79 1.40
CA ALA A 210 14.64 -9.53 1.55
C ALA A 210 14.01 -8.37 0.74
N GLY A 211 14.66 -7.92 -0.35
CA GLY A 211 14.04 -7.00 -1.32
C GLY A 211 14.11 -5.51 -0.97
N LYS A 212 14.80 -5.14 0.12
CA LYS A 212 15.10 -3.74 0.48
C LYS A 212 16.57 -3.44 0.16
N SER A 213 16.84 -2.27 -0.44
CA SER A 213 18.18 -1.76 -0.75
C SER A 213 18.44 -0.44 -0.01
N LEU A 214 19.58 0.21 -0.27
CA LEU A 214 20.06 1.47 0.31
C LEU A 214 18.89 2.43 0.66
N GLY A 215 18.77 2.77 1.94
CA GLY A 215 17.74 3.69 2.45
C GLY A 215 16.35 3.08 2.61
N GLY A 216 16.19 1.76 2.54
CA GLY A 216 14.89 1.09 2.71
C GLY A 216 13.97 1.18 1.50
N THR A 217 14.46 1.74 0.39
CA THR A 217 13.73 1.78 -0.88
C THR A 217 13.86 0.46 -1.62
N THR A 218 12.82 0.10 -2.37
CA THR A 218 12.88 -1.10 -3.19
C THR A 218 13.63 -0.79 -4.50
N PRO A 219 14.59 -1.63 -4.90
CA PRO A 219 15.53 -1.30 -5.98
C PRO A 219 14.90 -1.19 -7.38
N TRP A 220 13.62 -1.55 -7.53
CA TRP A 220 12.90 -1.56 -8.80
C TRP A 220 12.01 -0.34 -9.04
N GLU A 221 11.69 0.49 -8.04
CA GLU A 221 10.86 1.69 -8.25
C GLU A 221 11.39 2.60 -9.38
N PRO A 222 12.71 2.89 -9.47
CA PRO A 222 13.24 3.69 -10.56
C PRO A 222 13.14 3.01 -11.94
N ALA A 223 13.00 1.68 -11.97
CA ALA A 223 12.91 0.89 -13.20
C ALA A 223 11.48 0.80 -13.73
N LYS A 224 10.43 0.93 -12.90
CA LYS A 224 9.03 0.72 -13.31
C LYS A 224 8.61 1.65 -14.44
N VAL A 225 8.82 2.95 -14.26
CA VAL A 225 8.37 3.96 -15.22
C VAL A 225 9.12 3.84 -16.54
N PRO A 226 10.47 3.84 -16.59
CA PRO A 226 11.18 3.69 -17.86
C PRO A 226 10.91 2.34 -18.53
N PHE A 227 10.74 1.26 -17.76
CA PHE A 227 10.38 -0.05 -18.31
C PHE A 227 9.05 0.03 -19.05
N LEU A 228 8.02 0.59 -18.40
CA LEU A 228 6.68 0.73 -18.97
C LEU A 228 6.69 1.59 -20.23
N LEU A 229 7.44 2.70 -20.22
CA LEU A 229 7.62 3.54 -21.41
C LEU A 229 8.30 2.77 -22.55
N GLY A 230 9.32 1.97 -22.24
CA GLY A 230 9.97 1.08 -23.21
C GLY A 230 9.00 0.02 -23.76
N PHE A 231 8.25 -0.65 -22.90
CA PHE A 231 7.26 -1.63 -23.34
C PHE A 231 6.15 -1.00 -24.20
N ALA A 232 5.66 0.18 -23.82
CA ALA A 232 4.71 0.96 -24.62
C ALA A 232 5.28 1.32 -26.01
N GLY A 233 6.56 1.65 -26.10
CA GLY A 233 7.22 1.95 -27.37
C GLY A 233 7.40 0.72 -28.27
N ILE A 234 7.77 -0.43 -27.71
CA ILE A 234 7.81 -1.71 -28.42
C ILE A 234 6.42 -2.08 -28.94
N LEU A 235 5.40 -1.98 -28.08
CA LEU A 235 4.02 -2.27 -28.45
C LEU A 235 3.51 -1.32 -29.54
N THR A 236 3.87 -0.03 -29.46
CA THR A 236 3.55 0.95 -30.51
C THR A 236 4.22 0.62 -31.85
N ALA A 237 5.41 0.03 -31.85
CA ALA A 237 6.07 -0.38 -33.09
C ALA A 237 5.41 -1.63 -33.72
N ARG A 238 4.78 -2.50 -32.90
CA ARG A 238 4.27 -3.82 -33.34
C ARG A 238 2.74 -3.96 -33.37
N TYR A 239 1.97 -3.01 -32.84
CA TYR A 239 0.51 -3.18 -32.68
C TYR A 239 -0.23 -3.47 -34.00
N LYS A 240 0.22 -2.89 -35.13
CA LYS A 240 -0.40 -3.12 -36.44
C LYS A 240 -0.26 -4.56 -36.91
N ASP A 241 0.87 -5.20 -36.61
CA ASP A 241 1.12 -6.59 -36.93
C ASP A 241 0.36 -7.52 -35.98
N LEU A 242 0.30 -7.16 -34.69
CA LEU A 242 -0.48 -7.89 -33.68
C LEU A 242 -1.99 -7.89 -33.96
N ALA A 243 -2.50 -6.85 -34.63
CA ALA A 243 -3.91 -6.79 -35.03
C ALA A 243 -4.26 -7.82 -36.13
N ARG A 244 -3.29 -8.35 -36.87
CA ARG A 244 -3.50 -9.37 -37.91
C ARG A 244 -3.52 -10.75 -37.27
N THR A 245 -4.67 -11.42 -37.31
CA THR A 245 -4.89 -12.68 -36.58
C THR A 245 -5.49 -13.78 -37.43
N TYR A 246 -5.20 -15.01 -37.02
CA TYR A 246 -5.90 -16.23 -37.44
C TYR A 246 -6.51 -16.84 -36.17
N TRP A 247 -7.82 -17.12 -36.17
CA TRP A 247 -8.55 -17.59 -34.97
C TRP A 247 -8.41 -16.68 -33.73
N GLY A 248 -8.16 -15.39 -33.94
CA GLY A 248 -7.94 -14.45 -32.85
C GLY A 248 -6.56 -14.54 -32.19
N ILE A 249 -5.62 -15.32 -32.72
CA ILE A 249 -4.24 -15.39 -32.22
C ILE A 249 -3.31 -14.67 -33.22
N PRO A 250 -2.44 -13.73 -32.76
CA PRO A 250 -1.44 -13.10 -33.61
C PRO A 250 -0.39 -14.10 -34.10
N ARG A 251 0.30 -13.79 -35.19
CA ARG A 251 1.39 -14.66 -35.69
C ARG A 251 2.50 -14.77 -34.63
N ALA A 252 3.06 -15.98 -34.48
CA ALA A 252 4.10 -16.27 -33.48
C ALA A 252 5.28 -15.27 -33.56
N ARG A 253 5.75 -14.95 -34.76
CA ARG A 253 6.84 -13.99 -34.99
C ARG A 253 6.59 -12.57 -34.44
N ASP A 254 5.32 -12.19 -34.30
CA ASP A 254 4.89 -10.85 -33.89
C ASP A 254 4.60 -10.81 -32.39
N ILE A 255 4.08 -11.90 -31.81
CA ILE A 255 3.74 -12.01 -30.38
C ILE A 255 4.91 -12.47 -29.51
N VAL A 256 5.79 -13.35 -30.01
CA VAL A 256 6.89 -13.93 -29.22
C VAL A 256 7.84 -12.85 -28.68
N PRO A 257 8.32 -11.87 -29.48
CA PRO A 257 9.16 -10.80 -28.94
C PRO A 257 8.47 -9.98 -27.84
N LEU A 258 7.14 -9.78 -27.96
CA LEU A 258 6.35 -9.05 -26.96
C LEU A 258 6.24 -9.86 -25.66
N ILE A 259 5.94 -11.16 -25.75
CA ILE A 259 5.85 -12.04 -24.58
C ILE A 259 7.19 -12.12 -23.88
N VAL A 260 8.29 -12.33 -24.63
CA VAL A 260 9.64 -12.37 -24.06
C VAL A 260 9.92 -11.09 -23.28
N MET A 261 9.64 -9.93 -23.87
CA MET A 261 9.82 -8.63 -23.20
C MET A 261 8.95 -8.46 -21.96
N ALA A 262 7.70 -8.91 -22.01
CA ALA A 262 6.81 -8.86 -20.86
C ALA A 262 7.25 -9.80 -19.72
N VAL A 263 7.83 -10.96 -20.04
CA VAL A 263 8.24 -11.98 -19.06
C VAL A 263 9.59 -11.69 -18.45
N ILE A 264 10.51 -11.03 -19.16
CA ILE A 264 11.87 -10.78 -18.66
C ILE A 264 11.91 -10.11 -17.26
N PRO A 265 11.09 -9.10 -16.93
CA PRO A 265 11.05 -8.52 -15.57
C PRO A 265 10.57 -9.48 -14.48
N PHE A 266 9.80 -10.51 -14.83
CA PHE A 266 9.31 -11.47 -13.85
C PHE A 266 10.43 -12.35 -13.32
N VAL A 267 11.48 -12.61 -14.09
CA VAL A 267 12.64 -13.41 -13.65
C VAL A 267 13.22 -12.86 -12.34
N PRO A 268 13.62 -11.58 -12.25
CA PRO A 268 14.11 -11.03 -11.00
C PRO A 268 13.03 -10.84 -9.95
N PHE A 269 11.78 -10.52 -10.28
CA PHE A 269 10.72 -10.48 -9.26
C PHE A 269 10.50 -11.86 -8.63
N PHE A 270 10.67 -12.93 -9.39
CA PHE A 270 10.55 -14.31 -8.91
C PHE A 270 11.72 -14.68 -8.02
N ALA A 271 12.94 -14.29 -8.41
CA ALA A 271 14.12 -14.44 -7.57
C ALA A 271 13.98 -13.69 -6.22
N LEU A 272 13.43 -12.47 -6.26
CA LEU A 272 13.19 -11.63 -5.08
C LEU A 272 11.92 -12.00 -4.29
N LYS A 273 11.14 -12.98 -4.79
CA LYS A 273 9.87 -13.42 -4.22
C LYS A 273 8.89 -12.25 -4.02
N ASP A 274 8.83 -11.32 -4.97
CA ASP A 274 7.91 -10.18 -4.94
C ASP A 274 6.68 -10.43 -5.82
N PHE A 275 5.70 -11.10 -5.22
CA PHE A 275 4.43 -11.41 -5.89
C PHE A 275 3.60 -10.15 -6.17
N GLY A 276 3.75 -9.11 -5.35
CA GLY A 276 3.00 -7.87 -5.52
C GLY A 276 3.35 -7.15 -6.81
N GLN A 277 4.64 -6.96 -7.04
CA GLN A 277 5.10 -6.30 -8.26
C GLN A 277 4.72 -7.11 -9.50
N MET A 278 4.80 -8.44 -9.45
CA MET A 278 4.35 -9.29 -10.57
C MET A 278 2.90 -9.02 -10.97
N LEU A 279 2.00 -8.88 -9.99
CA LEU A 279 0.58 -8.63 -10.25
C LEU A 279 0.36 -7.24 -10.87
N ILE A 280 1.08 -6.23 -10.37
CA ILE A 280 1.04 -4.87 -10.90
C ILE A 280 1.55 -4.82 -12.35
N PHE A 281 2.71 -5.40 -12.62
CA PHE A 281 3.28 -5.45 -13.97
C PHE A 281 2.40 -6.26 -14.93
N SER A 282 1.88 -7.42 -14.50
CA SER A 282 0.95 -8.22 -15.30
C SER A 282 -0.28 -7.42 -15.71
N GLY A 283 -0.94 -6.75 -14.76
CA GLY A 283 -2.14 -5.98 -15.04
C GLY A 283 -1.86 -4.72 -15.87
N ALA A 284 -0.71 -4.07 -15.70
CA ALA A 284 -0.32 -2.93 -16.52
C ALA A 284 -0.03 -3.34 -17.96
N TYR A 285 0.70 -4.44 -18.17
CA TYR A 285 0.97 -4.99 -19.51
C TYR A 285 -0.30 -5.48 -20.18
N ALA A 286 -1.19 -6.13 -19.42
CA ALA A 286 -2.54 -6.44 -19.85
C ALA A 286 -3.23 -5.19 -20.38
N THR A 287 -3.31 -4.13 -19.57
CA THR A 287 -3.96 -2.88 -19.94
C THR A 287 -3.38 -2.28 -21.21
N LEU A 288 -2.05 -2.26 -21.35
CA LEU A 288 -1.39 -1.79 -22.56
C LEU A 288 -1.76 -2.60 -23.80
N TYR A 289 -1.72 -3.94 -23.69
CA TYR A 289 -2.11 -4.84 -24.77
C TYR A 289 -3.57 -4.63 -25.19
N LEU A 290 -4.46 -4.52 -24.20
CA LEU A 290 -5.88 -4.26 -24.37
C LEU A 290 -6.15 -2.96 -25.13
N VAL A 291 -5.48 -1.87 -24.72
CA VAL A 291 -5.60 -0.56 -25.35
C VAL A 291 -5.02 -0.55 -26.76
N ALA A 292 -3.94 -1.30 -27.01
CA ALA A 292 -3.25 -1.35 -28.30
C ALA A 292 -4.03 -2.13 -29.36
N VAL A 293 -4.54 -3.33 -29.05
CA VAL A 293 -5.04 -4.24 -30.08
C VAL A 293 -6.56 -4.19 -30.29
N ARG A 294 -7.35 -3.83 -29.25
CA ARG A 294 -8.81 -3.58 -29.33
C ARG A 294 -9.62 -4.63 -30.12
N ARG A 295 -9.24 -5.92 -30.08
CA ARG A 295 -9.95 -7.01 -30.78
C ARG A 295 -10.55 -8.01 -29.80
N TRP A 296 -11.86 -8.22 -29.89
CA TRP A 296 -12.62 -9.12 -29.01
C TRP A 296 -12.10 -10.56 -28.94
N PRO A 297 -11.71 -11.24 -30.04
CA PRO A 297 -11.18 -12.60 -29.95
C PRO A 297 -9.84 -12.67 -29.19
N GLN A 298 -8.93 -11.72 -29.44
CA GLN A 298 -7.66 -11.63 -28.71
C GLN A 298 -7.87 -11.28 -27.24
N LEU A 299 -8.84 -10.41 -26.97
CA LEU A 299 -9.25 -10.04 -25.62
C LEU A 299 -9.71 -11.28 -24.84
N LEU A 300 -10.57 -12.12 -25.45
CA LEU A 300 -11.05 -13.34 -24.82
C LEU A 300 -9.92 -14.34 -24.57
N VAL A 301 -9.01 -14.52 -25.53
CA VAL A 301 -7.83 -15.38 -25.36
C VAL A 301 -6.93 -14.85 -24.25
N PHE A 302 -6.68 -13.56 -24.22
CA PHE A 302 -5.84 -12.92 -23.20
C PHE A 302 -6.47 -13.05 -21.81
N VAL A 303 -7.72 -12.65 -21.64
CA VAL A 303 -8.46 -12.77 -20.37
C VAL A 303 -8.56 -14.24 -19.95
N GLY A 304 -8.86 -15.15 -20.88
CA GLY A 304 -8.88 -16.58 -20.63
C GLY A 304 -7.55 -17.12 -20.14
N SER A 305 -6.43 -16.68 -20.74
CA SER A 305 -5.08 -17.09 -20.32
C SER A 305 -4.72 -16.57 -18.92
N VAL A 306 -5.05 -15.31 -18.60
CA VAL A 306 -4.84 -14.74 -17.25
C VAL A 306 -5.70 -15.45 -16.22
N MET A 307 -6.98 -15.70 -16.52
CA MET A 307 -7.88 -16.43 -15.63
C MET A 307 -7.44 -17.87 -15.41
N LEU A 308 -6.92 -18.53 -16.45
CA LEU A 308 -6.36 -19.88 -16.34
C LEU A 308 -5.12 -19.90 -15.45
N VAL A 309 -4.19 -18.95 -15.60
CA VAL A 309 -2.99 -18.85 -14.74
C VAL A 309 -3.42 -18.58 -13.29
N MET A 310 -4.34 -17.65 -13.07
CA MET A 310 -4.86 -17.38 -11.73
C MET A 310 -5.55 -18.62 -11.12
N LEU A 311 -6.33 -19.35 -11.90
CA LEU A 311 -6.95 -20.60 -11.46
C LEU A 311 -5.90 -21.65 -11.08
N ILE A 312 -4.86 -21.83 -11.91
CA ILE A 312 -3.74 -22.74 -11.62
C ILE A 312 -3.03 -22.34 -10.32
N LEU A 313 -2.77 -21.05 -10.12
CA LEU A 313 -2.13 -20.53 -8.91
C LEU A 313 -3.01 -20.75 -7.67
N VAL A 314 -4.31 -20.44 -7.76
CA VAL A 314 -5.27 -20.65 -6.67
C VAL A 314 -5.39 -22.14 -6.33
N VAL A 315 -5.59 -22.99 -7.33
CA VAL A 315 -5.68 -24.46 -7.17
C VAL A 315 -4.41 -25.02 -6.55
N GLY A 316 -3.23 -24.58 -7.01
CA GLY A 316 -1.96 -24.96 -6.41
C GLY A 316 -1.84 -24.49 -4.96
N ALA A 317 -2.27 -23.28 -4.65
CA ALA A 317 -2.05 -22.69 -3.33
C ALA A 317 -3.19 -22.96 -2.31
N LEU A 318 -4.19 -23.77 -2.65
CA LEU A 318 -5.25 -24.18 -1.74
C LEU A 318 -4.69 -24.99 -0.55
N PRO A 319 -5.17 -24.79 0.69
CA PRO A 319 -4.80 -25.61 1.85
C PRO A 319 -5.09 -27.10 1.61
N ARG A 320 -4.20 -27.99 2.09
CA ARG A 320 -4.30 -29.46 1.88
C ARG A 320 -5.66 -30.00 2.33
N ASP A 321 -6.14 -29.53 3.47
CA ASP A 321 -7.42 -29.91 4.06
C ASP A 321 -8.61 -29.60 3.14
N ILE A 322 -8.48 -28.61 2.24
CA ILE A 322 -9.48 -28.29 1.23
C ILE A 322 -9.26 -29.12 -0.03
N GLN A 323 -8.01 -29.36 -0.43
CA GLN A 323 -7.72 -30.17 -1.62
C GLN A 323 -8.21 -31.62 -1.46
N GLU A 324 -8.02 -32.20 -0.29
CA GLU A 324 -8.40 -33.58 0.00
C GLU A 324 -9.92 -33.81 0.01
N LYS A 325 -10.71 -32.73 0.14
CA LYS A 325 -12.18 -32.80 0.05
C LYS A 325 -12.70 -33.01 -1.38
N PHE A 326 -11.90 -32.73 -2.41
CA PHE A 326 -12.32 -32.82 -3.81
C PHE A 326 -11.51 -33.87 -4.57
N PRO A 327 -12.16 -34.90 -5.15
CA PRO A 327 -11.46 -35.88 -5.97
C PRO A 327 -10.83 -35.16 -7.19
N LEU A 328 -9.58 -35.50 -7.51
CA LEU A 328 -8.72 -34.93 -8.57
C LEU A 328 -7.96 -33.64 -8.23
N LEU A 329 -8.39 -32.86 -7.24
CA LEU A 329 -7.71 -31.61 -6.89
C LEU A 329 -6.25 -31.83 -6.44
N PRO A 330 -5.94 -32.82 -5.57
CA PRO A 330 -4.57 -33.09 -5.12
C PRO A 330 -3.63 -33.51 -6.26
N THR A 331 -4.16 -34.25 -7.25
CA THR A 331 -3.37 -34.73 -8.41
C THR A 331 -2.90 -33.57 -9.28
N VAL A 332 -3.72 -32.52 -9.42
CA VAL A 332 -3.39 -31.31 -10.19
C VAL A 332 -2.58 -30.32 -9.36
N ALA A 333 -2.92 -30.16 -8.08
CA ALA A 333 -2.32 -29.13 -7.22
C ALA A 333 -0.89 -29.47 -6.74
N ARG A 334 -0.58 -30.74 -6.43
CA ARG A 334 0.73 -31.14 -5.87
C ARG A 334 1.93 -30.77 -6.76
N PRO A 335 1.93 -31.02 -8.09
CA PRO A 335 3.02 -30.58 -8.95
C PRO A 335 3.21 -29.06 -8.96
N ILE A 336 2.10 -28.32 -8.91
CA ILE A 336 2.11 -26.85 -8.90
C ILE A 336 2.70 -26.35 -7.57
N GLN A 337 2.29 -26.92 -6.43
CA GLN A 337 2.82 -26.57 -5.11
C GLN A 337 4.32 -26.71 -5.02
N HIS A 338 4.88 -27.80 -5.56
CA HIS A 338 6.34 -27.99 -5.55
C HIS A 338 7.08 -26.96 -6.42
N ALA A 339 6.46 -26.44 -7.46
CA ALA A 339 7.03 -25.39 -8.29
C ALA A 339 6.86 -23.97 -7.69
N LEU A 340 5.88 -23.77 -6.79
CA LEU A 340 5.58 -22.46 -6.21
C LEU A 340 6.57 -22.09 -5.10
N PRO A 341 7.16 -20.87 -5.11
CA PRO A 341 7.96 -20.37 -4.00
C PRO A 341 7.16 -20.35 -2.69
N ALA A 342 7.81 -20.72 -1.58
CA ALA A 342 7.22 -20.75 -0.23
C ALA A 342 6.44 -19.46 0.12
N ARG A 343 6.97 -18.28 -0.25
CA ARG A 343 6.30 -16.99 0.01
C ARG A 343 4.96 -16.86 -0.72
N ILE A 344 4.83 -17.38 -1.94
CA ILE A 344 3.55 -17.36 -2.66
C ILE A 344 2.54 -18.23 -1.91
N GLN A 345 2.94 -19.44 -1.51
CA GLN A 345 2.10 -20.35 -0.73
C GLN A 345 1.64 -19.69 0.59
N GLN A 346 2.56 -19.03 1.31
CA GLN A 346 2.23 -18.25 2.51
C GLN A 346 1.18 -17.16 2.26
N ARG A 347 1.31 -16.36 1.18
CA ARG A 347 0.35 -15.28 0.89
C ARG A 347 -1.04 -15.81 0.55
N PHE A 348 -1.13 -16.91 -0.17
CA PHE A 348 -2.40 -17.54 -0.50
C PHE A 348 -3.04 -18.24 0.70
N HIS A 349 -2.25 -18.88 1.57
CA HIS A 349 -2.74 -19.43 2.83
C HIS A 349 -3.28 -18.31 3.73
N LEU A 350 -2.55 -17.20 3.90
CA LEU A 350 -3.02 -16.03 4.64
C LEU A 350 -4.33 -15.44 4.07
N TRP A 351 -4.49 -15.49 2.75
CA TRP A 351 -5.68 -14.97 2.08
C TRP A 351 -6.91 -15.87 2.30
N LEU A 352 -6.78 -17.15 1.97
CA LEU A 352 -7.88 -18.11 2.00
C LEU A 352 -8.21 -18.56 3.43
N ASP A 353 -7.18 -18.78 4.25
CA ASP A 353 -7.31 -19.46 5.55
C ASP A 353 -6.44 -18.82 6.66
N GLY A 354 -6.22 -17.49 6.58
CA GLY A 354 -5.23 -16.84 7.45
C GLY A 354 -5.50 -16.85 8.96
N PHE A 355 -6.67 -17.29 9.42
CA PHE A 355 -6.97 -17.45 10.85
C PHE A 355 -6.61 -18.84 11.39
N ASP A 356 -6.48 -19.83 10.50
CA ASP A 356 -6.10 -21.19 10.85
C ASP A 356 -4.64 -21.44 10.41
N PRO A 357 -3.76 -21.90 11.32
CA PRO A 357 -2.38 -22.13 10.98
C PRO A 357 -2.26 -23.36 10.05
N PRO A 358 -1.30 -23.35 9.10
CA PRO A 358 -0.98 -24.54 8.33
C PRO A 358 -0.45 -25.67 9.24
N SER A 359 -0.47 -26.91 8.75
CA SER A 359 0.14 -28.03 9.45
C SER A 359 1.63 -27.76 9.76
N PRO A 360 2.14 -28.09 10.96
CA PRO A 360 3.57 -27.93 11.29
C PRO A 360 4.51 -28.64 10.31
N ASP A 361 4.05 -29.70 9.65
CA ASP A 361 4.85 -30.49 8.71
C ASP A 361 4.88 -29.92 7.29
N GLU A 362 4.17 -28.82 7.05
CA GLU A 362 4.08 -28.20 5.72
C GLU A 362 5.45 -27.64 5.30
N SER A 363 5.91 -27.98 4.09
CA SER A 363 7.30 -27.74 3.66
C SER A 363 7.74 -26.28 3.70
N TRP A 364 6.80 -25.35 3.55
CA TRP A 364 7.06 -23.91 3.59
C TRP A 364 6.87 -23.28 4.96
N TRP A 365 6.26 -23.98 5.93
CA TRP A 365 6.00 -23.49 7.29
C TRP A 365 6.92 -24.12 8.33
N LYS A 366 7.26 -25.40 8.16
CA LYS A 366 8.04 -26.21 9.11
C LYS A 366 9.28 -25.50 9.65
N LYS A 367 10.04 -24.85 8.76
CA LYS A 367 11.24 -24.11 9.14
C LYS A 367 10.92 -22.98 10.14
N ASP A 368 9.90 -22.17 9.85
CA ASP A 368 9.52 -21.04 10.70
C ASP A 368 8.95 -21.51 12.06
N TYR A 369 8.24 -22.65 12.04
CA TYR A 369 7.72 -23.32 13.24
C TYR A 369 8.85 -23.86 14.12
N ASP A 370 9.78 -24.65 13.55
CA ASP A 370 10.91 -25.24 14.26
C ASP A 370 11.82 -24.14 14.86
N GLU A 371 12.08 -23.06 14.10
CA GLU A 371 12.84 -21.90 14.58
C GLU A 371 12.15 -21.20 15.77
N ALA A 372 10.82 -21.14 15.78
CA ALA A 372 10.07 -20.55 16.89
C ALA A 372 10.13 -21.42 18.15
N LEU A 373 10.06 -22.75 18.01
CA LEU A 373 10.22 -23.69 19.13
C LEU A 373 11.62 -23.65 19.74
N VAL A 374 12.66 -23.44 18.93
CA VAL A 374 14.03 -23.27 19.43
C VAL A 374 14.18 -21.98 20.22
N LYS A 375 13.45 -20.93 19.85
CA LYS A 375 13.52 -19.61 20.48
C LYS A 375 12.88 -19.58 21.87
N ASP A 376 11.78 -20.31 22.08
CA ASP A 376 11.12 -20.43 23.39
C ASP A 376 11.00 -21.91 23.81
N PRO A 377 11.92 -22.41 24.65
CA PRO A 377 11.90 -23.80 25.12
C PRO A 377 10.58 -24.21 25.78
N ARG A 378 9.84 -23.26 26.39
CA ARG A 378 8.55 -23.55 27.03
C ARG A 378 7.50 -23.94 25.99
N MET A 379 7.51 -23.32 24.82
CA MET A 379 6.59 -23.67 23.73
C MET A 379 6.84 -25.09 23.23
N LYS A 380 8.11 -25.51 23.19
CA LYS A 380 8.50 -26.88 22.85
C LYS A 380 7.97 -27.89 23.87
N ASP A 381 8.20 -27.64 25.16
CA ASP A 381 7.71 -28.51 26.22
C ASP A 381 6.17 -28.64 26.20
N LEU A 382 5.46 -27.56 25.86
CA LEU A 382 4.00 -27.58 25.69
C LEU A 382 3.57 -28.38 24.46
N ALA A 383 4.26 -28.23 23.34
CA ALA A 383 3.96 -28.95 22.11
C ALA A 383 4.16 -30.47 22.26
N ASP A 384 5.14 -30.90 23.06
CA ASP A 384 5.46 -32.31 23.29
C ASP A 384 4.46 -33.01 24.24
N GLN A 385 3.64 -32.25 25.00
CA GLN A 385 2.68 -32.82 25.96
C GLN A 385 1.47 -33.50 25.32
N SER A 386 0.94 -32.92 24.23
CA SER A 386 -0.24 -33.48 23.54
C SER A 386 -0.42 -32.85 22.15
N GLU A 387 -1.12 -33.57 21.26
CA GLU A 387 -1.43 -33.06 19.91
C GLU A 387 -2.31 -31.80 19.96
N ALA A 388 -3.19 -31.68 20.97
CA ALA A 388 -3.99 -30.49 21.18
C ALA A 388 -3.13 -29.27 21.56
N MET A 389 -2.14 -29.45 22.44
CA MET A 389 -1.21 -28.38 22.80
C MET A 389 -0.28 -28.04 21.64
N LYS A 390 0.19 -29.03 20.88
CA LYS A 390 0.94 -28.79 19.63
C LYS A 390 0.16 -27.90 18.67
N LYS A 391 -1.14 -28.13 18.49
CA LYS A 391 -2.02 -27.28 17.67
C LYS A 391 -2.12 -25.86 18.25
N SER A 392 -2.33 -25.71 19.54
CA SER A 392 -2.40 -24.39 20.21
C SER A 392 -1.10 -23.60 20.05
N VAL A 393 0.05 -24.25 20.29
CA VAL A 393 1.38 -23.65 20.11
C VAL A 393 1.60 -23.23 18.66
N ASN A 394 1.18 -24.05 17.69
CA ASN A 394 1.26 -23.69 16.27
C ASN A 394 0.39 -22.46 15.94
N THR A 395 -0.80 -22.34 16.52
CA THR A 395 -1.65 -21.15 16.40
C THR A 395 -0.93 -19.92 16.95
N ASP A 396 -0.35 -20.01 18.15
CA ASP A 396 0.35 -18.87 18.76
C ASP A 396 1.55 -18.42 17.91
N ILE A 397 2.36 -19.36 17.42
CA ILE A 397 3.50 -19.09 16.54
C ILE A 397 3.04 -18.46 15.22
N TRP A 398 1.93 -18.95 14.65
CA TRP A 398 1.37 -18.42 13.41
C TRP A 398 0.95 -16.96 13.54
N PHE A 399 0.27 -16.60 14.61
CA PHE A 399 -0.09 -15.21 14.88
C PHE A 399 1.15 -14.36 15.16
N ASP A 400 2.09 -14.82 15.99
CA ASP A 400 3.32 -14.06 16.30
C ASP A 400 4.16 -13.76 15.05
N LYS A 401 4.25 -14.70 14.11
CA LYS A 401 5.11 -14.59 12.93
C LYS A 401 4.45 -13.92 11.73
N LEU A 402 3.21 -14.27 11.40
CA LEU A 402 2.62 -13.96 10.09
C LEU A 402 1.21 -13.37 10.15
N ALA A 403 0.33 -13.89 11.02
CA ALA A 403 -1.10 -13.55 10.99
C ALA A 403 -1.52 -12.36 11.85
N PHE A 404 -0.71 -11.92 12.82
CA PHE A 404 -1.09 -10.82 13.72
C PHE A 404 -1.36 -9.50 12.98
N GLN A 405 -0.43 -9.05 12.14
CA GLN A 405 -0.56 -7.80 11.40
C GLN A 405 -1.82 -7.75 10.50
N PRO A 406 -2.09 -8.75 9.63
CA PRO A 406 -3.29 -8.75 8.82
C PRO A 406 -4.58 -8.95 9.63
N ALA A 407 -4.55 -9.72 10.72
CA ALA A 407 -5.72 -9.87 11.59
C ALA A 407 -6.10 -8.54 12.25
N GLN A 408 -5.13 -7.79 12.79
CA GLN A 408 -5.38 -6.47 13.38
C GLN A 408 -5.96 -5.49 12.37
N ALA A 409 -5.48 -5.51 11.12
CA ALA A 409 -6.03 -4.69 10.06
C ALA A 409 -7.52 -4.99 9.77
N VAL A 410 -7.88 -6.28 9.70
CA VAL A 410 -9.27 -6.70 9.48
C VAL A 410 -10.16 -6.30 10.66
N PHE A 411 -9.68 -6.47 11.90
CA PHE A 411 -10.41 -6.02 13.09
C PHE A 411 -10.56 -4.50 13.15
N GLY A 412 -9.52 -3.74 12.77
CA GLY A 412 -9.56 -2.29 12.64
C GLY A 412 -10.64 -1.84 11.67
N ILE A 413 -10.67 -2.40 10.45
CA ILE A 413 -11.71 -2.11 9.45
C ILE A 413 -13.11 -2.44 9.98
N ALA A 414 -13.30 -3.64 10.54
CA ALA A 414 -14.59 -4.07 11.07
C ALA A 414 -15.09 -3.12 12.17
N SER A 415 -14.18 -2.59 12.96
CA SER A 415 -14.52 -1.70 14.06
C SER A 415 -14.91 -0.29 13.66
N GLY A 416 -14.48 0.17 12.48
CA GLY A 416 -14.82 1.48 11.93
C GLY A 416 -16.28 1.62 11.53
N LYS A 417 -17.01 0.52 11.28
CA LYS A 417 -18.42 0.55 10.85
C LYS A 417 -18.62 1.56 9.68
N THR A 418 -19.71 2.32 9.67
CA THR A 418 -20.03 3.26 8.59
C THR A 418 -19.30 4.60 8.72
N THR A 419 -19.23 5.17 9.92
CA THR A 419 -18.74 6.54 10.18
C THR A 419 -17.37 6.62 10.86
N GLY A 420 -16.80 5.47 11.24
CA GLY A 420 -15.54 5.39 11.95
C GLY A 420 -15.72 5.45 13.47
N ARG A 421 -14.62 5.20 14.18
CA ARG A 421 -14.52 5.44 15.63
C ARG A 421 -14.38 6.92 15.98
N GLY A 422 -14.12 7.78 14.99
CA GLY A 422 -13.78 9.18 15.15
C GLY A 422 -12.28 9.40 15.02
N LEU A 423 -11.90 10.53 14.42
CA LEU A 423 -10.51 10.84 14.13
C LEU A 423 -9.71 10.98 15.43
N GLY A 424 -8.63 10.21 15.55
CA GLY A 424 -7.85 10.14 16.78
C GLY A 424 -8.40 9.23 17.88
N LEU A 425 -9.59 8.66 17.70
CA LEU A 425 -10.27 7.83 18.71
C LEU A 425 -10.18 6.32 18.44
N GLY A 426 -9.61 5.90 17.31
CA GLY A 426 -9.28 4.49 17.02
C GLY A 426 -7.96 4.02 17.63
N PHE A 427 -7.60 2.76 17.42
CA PHE A 427 -6.34 2.16 17.83
C PHE A 427 -5.49 1.68 16.62
N PRO A 428 -5.34 2.47 15.54
CA PRO A 428 -4.57 2.06 14.38
C PRO A 428 -3.09 1.80 14.71
N GLU A 429 -2.57 2.36 15.80
CA GLU A 429 -1.22 2.11 16.31
C GLU A 429 -0.93 0.64 16.69
N VAL A 430 -1.98 -0.17 16.91
CA VAL A 430 -1.86 -1.60 17.22
C VAL A 430 -1.46 -2.41 15.98
N ILE A 431 -1.81 -1.92 14.78
CA ILE A 431 -1.43 -2.55 13.52
C ILE A 431 0.07 -2.28 13.30
N PRO A 432 0.92 -3.32 13.23
CA PRO A 432 2.33 -3.12 12.88
C PRO A 432 2.45 -2.44 11.52
N ILE A 433 3.30 -1.42 11.40
CA ILE A 433 3.59 -0.72 10.13
C ILE A 433 2.29 -0.25 9.43
N ALA A 434 1.38 0.33 10.23
CA ALA A 434 0.12 0.90 9.79
C ALA A 434 0.30 2.06 8.81
N ASP A 435 1.39 2.80 8.91
CA ASP A 435 1.69 3.96 8.05
C ASP A 435 2.04 3.59 6.61
N SER A 436 2.47 2.35 6.36
CA SER A 436 2.89 1.87 5.04
C SER A 436 1.81 1.00 4.39
N ASP A 437 1.99 -0.32 4.34
CA ASP A 437 1.13 -1.25 3.60
C ASP A 437 -0.30 -1.34 4.13
N TYR A 438 -0.55 -0.95 5.38
CA TYR A 438 -1.85 -1.08 6.06
C TYR A 438 -2.56 0.25 6.31
N VAL A 439 -2.13 1.33 5.66
CA VAL A 439 -2.68 2.68 5.88
C VAL A 439 -4.18 2.76 5.63
N TYR A 440 -4.70 1.97 4.68
CA TYR A 440 -6.13 1.90 4.40
C TYR A 440 -6.92 1.36 5.60
N ALA A 441 -6.38 0.38 6.34
CA ALA A 441 -7.04 -0.15 7.54
C ALA A 441 -7.10 0.89 8.65
N ALA A 442 -6.02 1.66 8.85
CA ALA A 442 -6.00 2.76 9.80
C ALA A 442 -7.03 3.85 9.46
N ILE A 443 -7.14 4.22 8.17
CA ILE A 443 -8.16 5.17 7.69
C ILE A 443 -9.56 4.62 7.96
N ALA A 444 -9.83 3.38 7.54
CA ALA A 444 -11.14 2.76 7.67
C ALA A 444 -11.55 2.56 9.14
N GLU A 445 -10.61 2.34 10.05
CA GLU A 445 -10.91 2.26 11.49
C GLU A 445 -11.41 3.60 12.05
N GLU A 446 -10.69 4.69 11.80
CA GLU A 446 -11.01 5.99 12.39
C GLU A 446 -12.15 6.72 11.67
N THR A 447 -12.28 6.53 10.35
CA THR A 447 -13.24 7.26 9.50
C THR A 447 -14.33 6.37 8.88
N GLY A 448 -14.26 5.05 9.11
CA GLY A 448 -15.27 4.09 8.69
C GLY A 448 -15.31 3.88 7.18
N LEU A 449 -16.42 3.29 6.74
CA LEU A 449 -16.74 3.11 5.33
C LEU A 449 -16.74 4.44 4.56
N LEU A 450 -17.11 5.55 5.19
CA LEU A 450 -17.14 6.85 4.51
C LEU A 450 -15.74 7.34 4.12
N GLY A 451 -14.76 7.30 5.02
CA GLY A 451 -13.40 7.74 4.67
C GLY A 451 -12.67 6.71 3.82
N GLY A 452 -12.84 5.41 4.07
CA GLY A 452 -12.35 4.35 3.17
C GLY A 452 -12.93 4.47 1.77
N GLY A 453 -14.23 4.79 1.66
CA GLY A 453 -14.93 5.05 0.40
C GLY A 453 -14.45 6.33 -0.28
N LEU A 454 -14.12 7.39 0.46
CA LEU A 454 -13.54 8.62 -0.08
C LEU A 454 -12.18 8.36 -0.74
N VAL A 455 -11.33 7.54 -0.12
CA VAL A 455 -10.04 7.13 -0.71
C VAL A 455 -10.25 6.36 -2.01
N VAL A 456 -11.15 5.37 -2.01
CA VAL A 456 -11.50 4.60 -3.21
C VAL A 456 -12.07 5.52 -4.30
N LEU A 457 -12.96 6.44 -3.95
CA LEU A 457 -13.53 7.40 -4.89
C LEU A 457 -12.47 8.33 -5.48
N ALA A 458 -11.54 8.84 -4.66
CA ALA A 458 -10.44 9.68 -5.13
C ALA A 458 -9.54 8.92 -6.13
N LEU A 459 -9.25 7.64 -5.85
CA LEU A 459 -8.53 6.75 -6.78
C LEU A 459 -9.30 6.50 -8.08
N ILE A 460 -10.62 6.28 -8.01
CA ILE A 460 -11.47 6.12 -9.19
C ILE A 460 -11.45 7.41 -10.04
N ILE A 461 -11.53 8.58 -9.41
CA ILE A 461 -11.45 9.86 -10.12
C ILE A 461 -10.06 10.04 -10.75
N PHE A 462 -8.98 9.68 -10.05
CA PHE A 462 -7.62 9.72 -10.59
C PHE A 462 -7.48 8.81 -11.81
N VAL A 463 -7.89 7.54 -11.69
CA VAL A 463 -7.84 6.56 -12.78
C VAL A 463 -8.73 6.99 -13.95
N GLY A 464 -9.95 7.46 -13.69
CA GLY A 464 -10.85 7.98 -14.72
C GLY A 464 -10.27 9.19 -15.46
N ALA A 465 -9.62 10.10 -14.73
CA ALA A 465 -8.90 11.23 -15.33
C ALA A 465 -7.73 10.79 -16.21
N GLY A 466 -6.97 9.77 -15.79
CA GLY A 466 -5.84 9.21 -16.54
C GLY A 466 -6.28 8.46 -17.81
N ILE A 467 -7.35 7.66 -17.71
CA ILE A 467 -7.98 6.99 -18.86
C ILE A 467 -8.48 8.04 -19.87
N ARG A 468 -9.13 9.10 -19.40
CA ARG A 468 -9.57 10.21 -20.26
C ARG A 468 -8.39 10.85 -20.99
N THR A 469 -7.29 11.12 -20.29
CA THR A 469 -6.06 11.65 -20.90
C THR A 469 -5.47 10.70 -21.94
N SER A 470 -5.52 9.38 -21.71
CA SER A 470 -5.11 8.38 -22.71
C SER A 470 -6.01 8.39 -23.96
N ILE A 471 -7.33 8.49 -23.79
CA ILE A 471 -8.28 8.53 -24.91
C ILE A 471 -8.07 9.78 -25.76
N GLU A 472 -7.84 10.93 -25.13
CA GLU A 472 -7.59 12.23 -25.78
C GLU A 472 -6.21 12.33 -26.44
N ALA A 473 -5.29 11.40 -26.15
CA ALA A 473 -3.95 11.39 -26.75
C ALA A 473 -3.99 11.14 -28.27
N ARG A 474 -3.21 11.96 -28.99
CA ARG A 474 -3.20 12.01 -30.46
C ARG A 474 -2.42 10.86 -31.09
N ASP A 475 -1.28 10.50 -30.50
CA ASP A 475 -0.42 9.43 -30.97
C ASP A 475 -0.56 8.17 -30.10
N MET A 476 -0.27 7.01 -30.70
CA MET A 476 -0.43 5.72 -30.04
C MET A 476 0.57 5.54 -28.88
N PHE A 477 1.78 6.09 -29.00
CA PHE A 477 2.80 5.94 -27.95
C PHE A 477 2.37 6.66 -26.68
N THR A 478 2.03 7.94 -26.76
CA THR A 478 1.53 8.74 -25.63
C THR A 478 0.24 8.15 -25.05
N LYS A 479 -0.65 7.63 -25.91
CA LYS A 479 -1.86 6.92 -25.48
C LYS A 479 -1.53 5.73 -24.59
N LEU A 480 -0.60 4.89 -25.02
CA LEU A 480 -0.15 3.72 -24.26
C LEU A 480 0.60 4.15 -23.00
N CYS A 481 1.50 5.13 -23.05
CA CYS A 481 2.19 5.65 -21.86
C CYS A 481 1.19 6.15 -20.80
N ALA A 482 0.21 6.96 -21.20
CA ALA A 482 -0.82 7.46 -20.29
C ALA A 482 -1.68 6.32 -19.72
N ALA A 483 -2.10 5.35 -20.54
CA ALA A 483 -2.87 4.20 -20.08
C ALA A 483 -2.07 3.34 -19.10
N GLY A 484 -0.81 3.03 -19.43
CA GLY A 484 0.06 2.18 -18.60
C GLY A 484 0.41 2.81 -17.25
N LEU A 485 0.73 4.11 -17.22
CA LEU A 485 1.03 4.81 -15.97
C LEU A 485 -0.21 4.88 -15.07
N THR A 486 -1.37 5.14 -15.67
CA THR A 486 -2.66 5.10 -14.97
C THR A 486 -2.96 3.69 -14.45
N ALA A 487 -2.71 2.66 -15.26
CA ALA A 487 -2.93 1.28 -14.89
C ALA A 487 -2.04 0.84 -13.72
N PHE A 488 -0.76 1.25 -13.70
CA PHE A 488 0.12 0.96 -12.57
C PHE A 488 -0.45 1.48 -11.26
N ILE A 489 -0.86 2.75 -11.22
CA ILE A 489 -1.42 3.36 -10.02
C ILE A 489 -2.75 2.68 -9.64
N GLY A 490 -3.64 2.46 -10.60
CA GLY A 490 -4.95 1.85 -10.35
C GLY A 490 -4.86 0.41 -9.86
N ILE A 491 -4.02 -0.41 -10.49
CA ILE A 491 -3.82 -1.82 -10.10
C ILE A 491 -3.07 -1.91 -8.78
N GLN A 492 -2.06 -1.07 -8.55
CA GLN A 492 -1.37 -1.01 -7.26
C GLN A 492 -2.36 -0.72 -6.12
N ALA A 493 -3.24 0.26 -6.30
CA ALA A 493 -4.26 0.58 -5.31
C ALA A 493 -5.27 -0.56 -5.12
N LEU A 494 -5.71 -1.20 -6.21
CA LEU A 494 -6.64 -2.33 -6.17
C LEU A 494 -6.02 -3.54 -5.45
N VAL A 495 -4.75 -3.82 -5.70
CA VAL A 495 -4.01 -4.92 -5.04
C VAL A 495 -3.77 -4.63 -3.56
N ASN A 496 -3.43 -3.40 -3.19
CA ASN A 496 -3.28 -3.01 -1.78
C ASN A 496 -4.62 -3.12 -1.03
N ILE A 497 -5.65 -2.40 -1.48
CA ILE A 497 -6.97 -2.38 -0.81
C ILE A 497 -7.60 -3.78 -0.84
N GLY A 498 -7.49 -4.48 -1.97
CA GLY A 498 -7.97 -5.86 -2.10
C GLY A 498 -7.25 -6.81 -1.16
N GLY A 499 -5.94 -6.65 -0.97
CA GLY A 499 -5.16 -7.42 -0.01
C GLY A 499 -5.63 -7.19 1.43
N ILE A 500 -5.74 -5.93 1.85
CA ILE A 500 -6.13 -5.55 3.22
C ILE A 500 -7.57 -5.99 3.53
N THR A 501 -8.48 -5.90 2.56
CA THR A 501 -9.88 -6.35 2.70
C THR A 501 -10.06 -7.85 2.50
N ARG A 502 -8.97 -8.60 2.24
CA ARG A 502 -8.96 -10.03 1.90
C ARG A 502 -9.77 -10.39 0.64
N ALA A 503 -10.07 -9.42 -0.23
CA ALA A 503 -10.63 -9.68 -1.56
C ALA A 503 -9.59 -10.24 -2.53
N LEU A 504 -8.31 -9.94 -2.30
CA LEU A 504 -7.16 -10.44 -3.06
C LEU A 504 -6.07 -10.96 -2.10
N PRO A 505 -5.11 -11.75 -2.59
CA PRO A 505 -3.96 -12.16 -1.79
C PRO A 505 -3.16 -10.96 -1.28
N MET A 506 -2.64 -11.07 -0.05
CA MET A 506 -1.84 -9.98 0.54
C MET A 506 -0.46 -9.90 -0.12
N THR A 507 -0.08 -8.73 -0.60
CA THR A 507 1.14 -8.55 -1.39
C THR A 507 2.20 -7.69 -0.70
N GLY A 508 1.83 -6.88 0.29
CA GLY A 508 2.75 -5.95 0.96
C GLY A 508 3.20 -4.81 0.05
N ILE A 509 2.30 -4.33 -0.82
CA ILE A 509 2.54 -3.16 -1.66
C ILE A 509 1.86 -1.96 -1.02
N THR A 510 2.48 -0.79 -1.08
CA THR A 510 1.96 0.46 -0.56
C THR A 510 0.80 1.02 -1.40
N LEU A 511 -0.11 1.74 -0.73
CA LEU A 511 -1.19 2.48 -1.37
C LEU A 511 -0.63 3.77 -2.01
N PRO A 512 -0.81 3.99 -3.33
CA PRO A 512 -0.19 5.10 -4.02
C PRO A 512 -0.72 6.44 -3.48
N PHE A 513 0.20 7.39 -3.33
CA PHE A 513 -0.02 8.73 -2.75
C PHE A 513 -0.40 8.79 -1.27
N VAL A 514 -0.86 7.71 -0.64
CA VAL A 514 -1.35 7.72 0.76
C VAL A 514 -0.32 7.14 1.74
N SER A 515 0.24 5.97 1.42
CA SER A 515 1.17 5.26 2.30
C SER A 515 2.50 5.98 2.46
N HIS A 516 3.11 5.83 3.64
CA HIS A 516 4.51 6.13 3.85
C HIS A 516 5.37 5.09 3.14
N GLY A 517 6.10 5.50 2.10
CA GLY A 517 7.01 4.66 1.33
C GLY A 517 7.89 5.52 0.43
N GLY A 518 9.17 5.16 0.32
CA GLY A 518 10.18 5.89 -0.46
C GLY A 518 10.35 5.39 -1.89
#